data_AF-A0A6J7JKA1-F1
#
_entry.id   AF-A0A6J7JKA1-F1
#
_cell.length_a   1.000
_cell.length_b   1.000
_cell.length_c   1.000
_cell.angle_alpha   90.00
_cell.angle_beta   90.00
_cell.angle_gamma   90.00
#
_symmetry.space_group_name_H-M   'P 1'
#
loop_
_entity.id
_entity.type
_entity.pdbx_description
1 polymer ?
#
loop_
_entity_poly.entity_id
_entity_poly.type
_entity_poly.pdbx_seq_one_letter_code
_entity_poly.pdbx_strand_id
1 'polypeptide(L)'
;MGRASRAKRERRQNASAEVIRHAGKADRRGLRVGTTLSAHVDAVRRRGADGLAEALIARHNRRMANLNAAARHFSPNAFAVLHPMITMDTASWQLGQRVLKHPCDYGATWLEHLGWAADSASIAIRYLLCGQVIAASVVVRSQLERWTENASVNAQMPQLEGEATAAWIDRLMSPVEESGRVLEQPEAPVAVASQVGTLFSDAANPGSVGQDYEAMSEVLHGRGPLLSLVRWEAQGLLAPGTQPSVEEIGGVLRPLQVALRRVREGLAAAALGRGYSFTAQRLATVTEVRNDGVAIENVQALLFPLEPMALNSESFARASGEVADQYRAIVEGRPGPDLPAEVIPALAFGERRYRAHHFSRRALQHEAAVLGEKFDDEAISETLTEMVFAAECSASLASWVEPERIEVSDAFAAGSSALRSTVWMWLEDDDRAMGCGRTVLEMVARLRTFRLKPQKAAQLAAQPRTTPRDWIDAAGWRRLSLLNSALGDLAHAPRRAASARETLVMLQIDPDSELASKTGRTSAVNMLIFLLQVECGRWVDSLDATLGAAFWEVVRLDPTTADQGLEPIMRHAWNLRTARR
;
A
#
# COMPACT_ATOMS: atom_id res chain seq x y z
N MET A 1 -11.56 -21.00 -41.36
CA MET A 1 -11.07 -21.75 -40.19
C MET A 1 -11.33 -23.25 -40.41
N GLY A 2 -10.27 -24.09 -40.46
CA GLY A 2 -10.41 -25.54 -40.72
C GLY A 2 -10.89 -26.33 -39.49
N ARG A 3 -11.52 -27.51 -39.72
CA ARG A 3 -12.08 -28.40 -38.66
C ARG A 3 -11.08 -28.72 -37.52
N ALA A 4 -9.79 -28.88 -37.84
CA ALA A 4 -8.75 -29.16 -36.83
C ALA A 4 -8.47 -27.97 -35.88
N SER A 5 -8.58 -26.73 -36.38
CA SER A 5 -8.42 -25.51 -35.57
C SER A 5 -9.58 -25.33 -34.61
N ARG A 6 -10.80 -25.66 -35.04
CA ARG A 6 -12.01 -25.64 -34.21
C ARG A 6 -11.96 -26.68 -33.08
N ALA A 7 -11.56 -27.92 -33.39
CA ALA A 7 -11.39 -28.97 -32.39
C ALA A 7 -10.30 -28.66 -31.33
N LYS A 8 -9.19 -28.02 -31.74
CA LYS A 8 -8.14 -27.56 -30.80
C LYS A 8 -8.63 -26.44 -29.88
N ARG A 9 -9.45 -25.51 -30.39
CA ARG A 9 -10.07 -24.44 -29.60
C ARG A 9 -11.10 -24.99 -28.61
N GLU A 10 -11.97 -25.90 -29.05
CA GLU A 10 -12.96 -26.56 -28.18
C GLU A 10 -12.28 -27.37 -27.06
N ARG A 11 -11.19 -28.08 -27.35
CA ARG A 11 -10.40 -28.78 -26.31
C ARG A 11 -9.79 -27.83 -25.28
N ARG A 12 -9.23 -26.69 -25.70
CA ARG A 12 -8.68 -25.66 -24.79
C ARG A 12 -9.77 -25.01 -23.93
N GLN A 13 -10.93 -24.73 -24.52
CA GLN A 13 -12.09 -24.18 -23.80
C GLN A 13 -12.65 -25.18 -22.78
N ASN A 14 -12.77 -26.45 -23.14
CA ASN A 14 -13.23 -27.50 -22.23
C ASN A 14 -12.24 -27.75 -21.08
N ALA A 15 -10.94 -27.80 -21.37
CA ALA A 15 -9.90 -27.91 -20.34
C ALA A 15 -9.93 -26.71 -19.37
N SER A 16 -10.10 -25.50 -19.90
CA SER A 16 -10.23 -24.28 -19.07
C SER A 16 -11.49 -24.32 -18.19
N ALA A 17 -12.63 -24.74 -18.73
CA ALA A 17 -13.88 -24.88 -17.95
C ALA A 17 -13.76 -25.94 -16.84
N GLU A 18 -13.05 -27.03 -17.11
CA GLU A 18 -12.79 -28.06 -16.11
C GLU A 18 -11.89 -27.55 -14.98
N VAL A 19 -10.80 -26.85 -15.31
CA VAL A 19 -9.92 -26.21 -14.32
C VAL A 19 -10.70 -25.23 -13.45
N ILE A 20 -11.51 -24.36 -14.04
CA ILE A 20 -12.37 -23.41 -13.30
C ILE A 20 -13.34 -24.15 -12.37
N ARG A 21 -13.94 -25.25 -12.83
CA ARG A 21 -14.84 -26.06 -12.02
C ARG A 21 -14.11 -26.73 -10.84
N HIS A 22 -12.89 -27.22 -11.06
CA HIS A 22 -12.06 -27.81 -10.01
C HIS A 22 -11.62 -26.75 -8.98
N ALA A 23 -11.14 -25.60 -9.44
CA ALA A 23 -10.80 -24.45 -8.60
C ALA A 23 -12.01 -24.00 -7.75
N GLY A 24 -13.20 -23.88 -8.35
CA GLY A 24 -14.42 -23.55 -7.61
C GLY A 24 -14.85 -24.61 -6.59
N LYS A 25 -14.54 -25.90 -6.82
CA LYS A 25 -14.76 -26.96 -5.81
C LYS A 25 -13.76 -26.86 -4.66
N ALA A 26 -12.49 -26.60 -4.97
CA ALA A 26 -11.41 -26.40 -4.01
C ALA A 26 -11.69 -25.18 -3.12
N ASP A 27 -12.09 -24.05 -3.71
CA ASP A 27 -12.49 -22.84 -2.98
C ASP A 27 -13.65 -23.10 -2.01
N ARG A 28 -14.74 -23.75 -2.48
CA ARG A 28 -15.86 -24.13 -1.60
C ARG A 28 -15.45 -25.07 -0.47
N ARG A 29 -14.46 -25.94 -0.70
CA ARG A 29 -13.91 -26.85 0.30
C ARG A 29 -13.04 -26.12 1.32
N GLY A 30 -12.29 -25.11 0.89
CA GLY A 30 -11.51 -24.22 1.74
C GLY A 30 -12.38 -23.30 2.59
N LEU A 31 -13.44 -22.73 2.01
CA LEU A 31 -14.42 -21.86 2.71
C LEU A 31 -15.16 -22.56 3.86
N ARG A 32 -15.19 -23.90 3.88
CA ARG A 32 -15.76 -24.69 4.97
C ARG A 32 -14.80 -24.89 6.14
N VAL A 33 -13.52 -24.59 5.95
CA VAL A 33 -12.53 -24.63 7.03
C VAL A 33 -12.76 -23.38 7.89
N GLY A 34 -13.05 -23.60 9.17
CA GLY A 34 -13.21 -22.52 10.15
C GLY A 34 -11.91 -21.73 10.36
N THR A 35 -11.99 -20.64 11.13
CA THR A 35 -10.83 -19.77 11.38
C THR A 35 -9.89 -20.29 12.48
N THR A 36 -10.30 -21.31 13.24
CA THR A 36 -9.54 -21.83 14.38
C THR A 36 -8.38 -22.73 13.95
N LEU A 37 -7.37 -22.86 14.83
CA LEU A 37 -6.27 -23.81 14.67
C LEU A 37 -6.80 -25.24 14.46
N SER A 38 -7.74 -25.68 15.31
CA SER A 38 -8.34 -27.01 15.22
C SER A 38 -9.02 -27.29 13.88
N ALA A 39 -9.70 -26.31 13.30
CA ALA A 39 -10.34 -26.47 12.00
C ALA A 39 -9.32 -26.69 10.86
N HIS A 40 -8.17 -26.02 10.92
CA HIS A 40 -7.09 -26.20 9.95
C HIS A 40 -6.40 -27.56 10.13
N VAL A 41 -6.14 -27.97 11.38
CA VAL A 41 -5.62 -29.32 11.69
C VAL A 41 -6.57 -30.40 11.14
N ASP A 42 -7.88 -30.26 11.35
CA ASP A 42 -8.87 -31.21 10.82
C ASP A 42 -8.92 -31.23 9.29
N ALA A 43 -8.75 -30.07 8.63
CA ALA A 43 -8.67 -30.00 7.18
C ALA A 43 -7.43 -30.76 6.65
N VAL A 44 -6.29 -30.60 7.30
CA VAL A 44 -5.05 -31.32 6.97
C VAL A 44 -5.20 -32.82 7.22
N ARG A 45 -5.76 -33.25 8.35
CA ARG A 45 -5.98 -34.67 8.64
C ARG A 45 -6.85 -35.37 7.60
N ARG A 46 -7.83 -34.65 7.02
CA ARG A 46 -8.75 -35.21 6.02
C ARG A 46 -8.22 -35.17 4.60
N ARG A 47 -7.38 -34.18 4.25
CA ARG A 47 -7.03 -33.87 2.86
C ARG A 47 -5.54 -33.59 2.62
N GLY A 48 -4.68 -33.77 3.62
CA GLY A 48 -3.26 -33.45 3.55
C GLY A 48 -2.98 -31.95 3.37
N ALA A 49 -1.82 -31.64 2.78
CA ALA A 49 -1.39 -30.27 2.47
C ALA A 49 -2.39 -29.52 1.56
N ASP A 50 -3.03 -30.21 0.62
CA ASP A 50 -4.09 -29.63 -0.22
C ASP A 50 -5.23 -29.05 0.64
N GLY A 51 -5.58 -29.70 1.75
CA GLY A 51 -6.60 -29.21 2.66
C GLY A 51 -6.28 -27.84 3.27
N LEU A 52 -5.00 -27.58 3.53
CA LEU A 52 -4.49 -26.30 4.02
C LEU A 52 -4.37 -25.27 2.90
N ALA A 53 -3.79 -25.63 1.75
CA ALA A 53 -3.69 -24.74 0.60
C ALA A 53 -5.06 -24.22 0.15
N GLU A 54 -6.06 -25.12 0.06
CA GLU A 54 -7.45 -24.78 -0.23
C GLU A 54 -8.01 -23.77 0.79
N ALA A 55 -7.73 -23.95 2.08
CA ALA A 55 -8.20 -23.06 3.14
C ALA A 55 -7.57 -21.67 3.04
N LEU A 56 -6.26 -21.57 2.82
CA LEU A 56 -5.55 -20.30 2.69
C LEU A 56 -6.01 -19.52 1.44
N ILE A 57 -6.13 -20.19 0.29
CA ILE A 57 -6.64 -19.58 -0.95
C ILE A 57 -8.10 -19.12 -0.76
N ALA A 58 -8.95 -19.94 -0.15
CA ALA A 58 -10.35 -19.59 0.10
C ALA A 58 -10.48 -18.38 1.05
N ARG A 59 -9.60 -18.25 2.05
CA ARG A 59 -9.54 -17.07 2.93
C ARG A 59 -9.18 -15.82 2.12
N HIS A 60 -8.18 -15.91 1.25
CA HIS A 60 -7.83 -14.81 0.36
C HIS A 60 -8.99 -14.42 -0.57
N ASN A 61 -9.64 -15.39 -1.23
CA ASN A 61 -10.79 -15.13 -2.09
C ASN A 61 -11.95 -14.48 -1.32
N ARG A 62 -12.22 -14.94 -0.09
CA ARG A 62 -13.22 -14.33 0.80
C ARG A 62 -12.88 -12.88 1.12
N ARG A 63 -11.62 -12.58 1.43
CA ARG A 63 -11.12 -11.21 1.65
C ARG A 63 -11.40 -10.34 0.43
N MET A 64 -11.01 -10.79 -0.76
CA MET A 64 -11.23 -10.07 -2.02
C MET A 64 -12.71 -9.82 -2.31
N ALA A 65 -13.58 -10.78 -1.99
CA ALA A 65 -15.03 -10.62 -2.12
C ALA A 65 -15.61 -9.60 -1.13
N ASN A 66 -15.05 -9.51 0.08
CA ASN A 66 -15.53 -8.62 1.14
C ASN A 66 -15.03 -7.17 1.00
N LEU A 67 -14.04 -6.89 0.14
CA LEU A 67 -13.53 -5.54 -0.10
C LEU A 67 -14.62 -4.54 -0.50
N ASN A 68 -15.62 -4.97 -1.28
CA ASN A 68 -16.69 -4.05 -1.70
C ASN A 68 -17.55 -3.59 -0.51
N ALA A 69 -17.80 -4.48 0.47
CA ALA A 69 -18.54 -4.13 1.67
C ALA A 69 -17.75 -3.17 2.57
N ALA A 70 -16.46 -3.44 2.77
CA ALA A 70 -15.55 -2.53 3.47
C ALA A 70 -15.46 -1.16 2.78
N ALA A 71 -15.29 -1.15 1.46
CA ALA A 71 -15.17 0.06 0.70
C ALA A 71 -16.46 0.89 0.74
N ARG A 72 -17.64 0.28 0.62
CA ARG A 72 -18.92 1.02 0.76
C ARG A 72 -19.04 1.70 2.12
N HIS A 73 -18.56 1.05 3.18
CA HIS A 73 -18.55 1.61 4.53
C HIS A 73 -17.64 2.84 4.66
N PHE A 74 -16.44 2.79 4.06
CA PHE A 74 -15.46 3.87 4.15
C PHE A 74 -15.59 4.95 3.07
N SER A 75 -16.24 4.66 1.94
CA SER A 75 -16.31 5.51 0.74
C SER A 75 -16.84 6.93 0.99
N PRO A 76 -17.90 7.15 1.78
CA PRO A 76 -18.40 8.52 2.01
C PRO A 76 -17.31 9.44 2.56
N ASN A 77 -16.54 8.96 3.54
CA ASN A 77 -15.48 9.74 4.18
C ASN A 77 -14.21 9.79 3.35
N ALA A 78 -13.83 8.67 2.73
CA ALA A 78 -12.63 8.59 1.92
C ALA A 78 -12.75 9.46 0.65
N PHE A 79 -13.88 9.42 -0.07
CA PHE A 79 -14.05 10.22 -1.28
C PHE A 79 -14.32 11.70 -1.02
N ALA A 80 -14.83 12.08 0.15
CA ALA A 80 -14.92 13.49 0.53
C ALA A 80 -13.55 14.19 0.47
N VAL A 81 -12.46 13.47 0.81
CA VAL A 81 -11.08 13.97 0.68
C VAL A 81 -10.69 14.30 -0.77
N LEU A 82 -11.29 13.62 -1.76
CA LEU A 82 -11.00 13.84 -3.18
C LEU A 82 -11.89 14.91 -3.83
N HIS A 83 -12.83 15.52 -3.10
CA HIS A 83 -13.68 16.57 -3.65
C HIS A 83 -12.89 17.71 -4.34
N PRO A 84 -11.76 18.19 -3.80
CA PRO A 84 -10.96 19.22 -4.46
C PRO A 84 -10.27 18.79 -5.77
N MET A 85 -10.20 17.48 -6.07
CA MET A 85 -9.42 16.95 -7.19
C MET A 85 -9.82 17.55 -8.52
N ILE A 86 -11.10 17.76 -8.79
CA ILE A 86 -11.53 18.31 -10.08
C ILE A 86 -10.97 19.71 -10.33
N THR A 87 -10.96 20.57 -9.30
CA THR A 87 -10.41 21.92 -9.41
C THR A 87 -8.88 21.87 -9.50
N MET A 88 -8.24 20.98 -8.74
CA MET A 88 -6.79 20.78 -8.80
C MET A 88 -6.32 20.25 -10.15
N ASP A 89 -7.04 19.29 -10.73
CA ASP A 89 -6.73 18.67 -12.02
C ASP A 89 -7.01 19.65 -13.17
N THR A 90 -8.09 20.44 -13.09
CA THR A 90 -8.37 21.53 -14.05
C THR A 90 -7.25 22.58 -14.04
N ALA A 91 -6.81 23.00 -12.85
CA ALA A 91 -5.72 23.95 -12.73
C ALA A 91 -4.39 23.36 -13.24
N SER A 92 -4.11 22.10 -12.89
CA SER A 92 -2.94 21.37 -13.37
C SER A 92 -2.91 21.29 -14.89
N TRP A 93 -4.05 20.99 -15.52
CA TRP A 93 -4.22 20.99 -16.98
C TRP A 93 -3.91 22.36 -17.59
N GLN A 94 -4.50 23.44 -17.07
CA GLN A 94 -4.24 24.81 -17.54
C GLN A 94 -2.78 25.24 -17.37
N LEU A 95 -2.12 24.74 -16.33
CA LEU A 95 -0.70 24.95 -16.07
C LEU A 95 0.22 24.09 -16.97
N GLY A 96 -0.36 23.27 -17.85
CA GLY A 96 0.37 22.44 -18.81
C GLY A 96 0.90 21.13 -18.24
N GLN A 97 0.33 20.61 -17.13
CA GLN A 97 0.67 19.27 -16.67
C GLN A 97 0.27 18.21 -17.70
N ARG A 98 1.08 17.15 -17.76
CA ARG A 98 0.78 15.97 -18.57
C ARG A 98 -0.34 15.17 -17.93
N VAL A 99 -1.48 15.08 -18.62
CA VAL A 99 -2.66 14.29 -18.20
C VAL A 99 -2.37 12.79 -18.15
N LEU A 100 -1.44 12.31 -18.97
CA LEU A 100 -1.11 10.89 -19.08
C LEU A 100 0.25 10.56 -18.45
N LYS A 101 0.42 10.91 -17.17
CA LYS A 101 1.59 10.47 -16.38
C LYS A 101 1.25 9.29 -15.48
N HIS A 102 2.24 8.47 -15.15
CA HIS A 102 2.08 7.39 -14.18
C HIS A 102 1.67 7.99 -12.81
N PRO A 103 0.65 7.48 -12.11
CA PRO A 103 0.19 8.07 -10.84
C PRO A 103 1.29 8.14 -9.76
N CYS A 104 2.19 7.16 -9.75
CA CYS A 104 3.33 7.10 -8.83
C CYS A 104 4.56 7.89 -9.31
N ASP A 105 4.53 8.48 -10.52
CA ASP A 105 5.66 9.26 -11.04
C ASP A 105 5.73 10.62 -10.34
N TYR A 106 6.83 10.81 -9.63
CA TYR A 106 7.16 12.02 -8.89
C TYR A 106 7.40 13.21 -9.82
N GLY A 107 7.96 12.97 -11.01
CA GLY A 107 8.31 14.00 -11.98
C GLY A 107 9.55 14.84 -11.63
N ALA A 108 9.98 15.66 -12.59
CA ALA A 108 11.19 16.46 -12.50
C ALA A 108 10.92 17.93 -12.11
N THR A 109 9.71 18.42 -12.38
CA THR A 109 9.32 19.82 -12.15
C THR A 109 8.49 20.00 -10.88
N TRP A 110 8.52 21.19 -10.31
CA TRP A 110 7.66 21.55 -9.17
C TRP A 110 6.18 21.28 -9.44
N LEU A 111 5.74 21.61 -10.66
CA LEU A 111 4.36 21.37 -11.06
C LEU A 111 4.05 19.86 -11.08
N GLU A 112 4.92 19.02 -11.61
CA GLU A 112 4.72 17.57 -11.58
C GLU A 112 4.68 17.00 -10.15
N HIS A 113 5.41 17.58 -9.19
CA HIS A 113 5.36 17.19 -7.78
C HIS A 113 3.98 17.47 -7.17
N LEU A 114 3.35 18.59 -7.53
CA LEU A 114 1.96 18.91 -7.11
C LEU A 114 0.99 17.87 -7.67
N GLY A 115 1.11 17.52 -8.95
CA GLY A 115 0.29 16.47 -9.56
C GLY A 115 0.52 15.09 -8.92
N TRP A 116 1.76 14.75 -8.56
CA TRP A 116 2.10 13.48 -7.89
C TRP A 116 1.44 13.38 -6.52
N ALA A 117 1.34 14.49 -5.78
CA ALA A 117 0.67 14.49 -4.49
C ALA A 117 -0.84 14.33 -4.62
N ALA A 118 -1.47 14.95 -5.62
CA ALA A 118 -2.88 14.71 -5.94
C ALA A 118 -3.14 13.23 -6.28
N ASP A 119 -2.28 12.63 -7.12
CA ASP A 119 -2.36 11.19 -7.45
C ASP A 119 -2.15 10.29 -6.23
N SER A 120 -1.21 10.65 -5.35
CA SER A 120 -0.92 9.92 -4.11
C SER A 120 -2.10 9.88 -3.15
N ALA A 121 -2.97 10.90 -3.15
CA ALA A 121 -4.18 10.87 -2.34
C ALA A 121 -5.16 9.77 -2.76
N SER A 122 -5.33 9.57 -4.08
CA SER A 122 -6.17 8.48 -4.57
C SER A 122 -5.56 7.10 -4.28
N ILE A 123 -4.23 6.99 -4.31
CA ILE A 123 -3.53 5.75 -3.95
C ILE A 123 -3.75 5.43 -2.46
N ALA A 124 -3.57 6.41 -1.57
CA ALA A 124 -3.84 6.24 -0.14
C ALA A 124 -5.29 5.82 0.13
N ILE A 125 -6.25 6.48 -0.53
CA ILE A 125 -7.68 6.17 -0.40
C ILE A 125 -7.97 4.76 -0.89
N ARG A 126 -7.40 4.31 -2.01
CA ARG A 126 -7.58 2.93 -2.46
C ARG A 126 -7.19 1.95 -1.36
N TYR A 127 -6.02 2.14 -0.76
CA TYR A 127 -5.54 1.24 0.27
C TYR A 127 -6.39 1.29 1.54
N LEU A 128 -6.89 2.46 1.95
CA LEU A 128 -7.88 2.58 3.04
C LEU A 128 -9.19 1.86 2.73
N LEU A 129 -9.73 2.01 1.51
CA LEU A 129 -10.94 1.31 1.07
C LEU A 129 -10.73 -0.21 1.05
N CYS A 130 -9.50 -0.68 0.87
CA CYS A 130 -9.13 -2.09 0.95
C CYS A 130 -8.82 -2.57 2.39
N GLY A 131 -8.88 -1.68 3.39
CA GLY A 131 -8.46 -1.95 4.77
C GLY A 131 -6.95 -2.01 4.99
N GLN A 132 -6.14 -1.81 3.94
CA GLN A 132 -4.67 -1.88 3.99
C GLN A 132 -4.07 -0.60 4.57
N VAL A 133 -4.27 -0.41 5.87
CA VAL A 133 -3.86 0.81 6.60
C VAL A 133 -2.34 1.02 6.58
N ILE A 134 -1.54 -0.04 6.48
CA ILE A 134 -0.07 0.08 6.37
C ILE A 134 0.32 0.79 5.07
N ALA A 135 -0.19 0.34 3.91
CA ALA A 135 0.05 1.03 2.64
C ALA A 135 -0.44 2.47 2.66
N ALA A 136 -1.65 2.70 3.18
CA ALA A 136 -2.21 4.04 3.30
C ALA A 136 -1.30 4.94 4.16
N SER A 137 -0.86 4.46 5.32
CA SER A 137 0.06 5.17 6.21
C SER A 137 1.40 5.47 5.54
N VAL A 138 2.00 4.52 4.78
CA VAL A 138 3.23 4.79 4.02
C VAL A 138 3.02 5.94 3.03
N VAL A 139 1.93 5.91 2.26
CA VAL A 139 1.65 6.93 1.26
C VAL A 139 1.38 8.28 1.92
N VAL A 140 0.46 8.35 2.88
CA VAL A 140 0.06 9.61 3.53
C VAL A 140 1.21 10.21 4.34
N ARG A 141 1.96 9.39 5.07
CA ARG A 141 3.15 9.85 5.79
C ARG A 141 4.19 10.45 4.83
N SER A 142 4.45 9.80 3.69
CA SER A 142 5.38 10.35 2.69
C SER A 142 4.92 11.70 2.13
N GLN A 143 3.61 11.90 1.96
CA GLN A 143 3.05 13.18 1.57
C GLN A 143 3.25 14.22 2.68
N LEU A 144 2.90 13.88 3.91
CA LEU A 144 3.00 14.80 5.03
C LEU A 144 4.45 15.23 5.27
N GLU A 145 5.42 14.31 5.24
CA GLU A 145 6.85 14.62 5.32
C GLU A 145 7.25 15.64 4.23
N ARG A 146 6.89 15.36 2.97
CA ARG A 146 7.25 16.19 1.82
C ARG A 146 6.67 17.61 1.89
N TRP A 147 5.39 17.73 2.25
CA TRP A 147 4.68 19.00 2.30
C TRP A 147 4.97 19.78 3.58
N THR A 148 5.36 19.10 4.67
CA THR A 148 5.94 19.73 5.87
C THR A 148 7.29 20.35 5.56
N GLU A 149 8.19 19.63 4.89
CA GLU A 149 9.47 20.21 4.46
C GLU A 149 9.25 21.44 3.57
N ASN A 150 8.31 21.37 2.61
CA ASN A 150 7.99 22.51 1.77
C ASN A 150 7.45 23.71 2.55
N ALA A 151 6.47 23.49 3.42
CA ALA A 151 5.88 24.54 4.24
C ALA A 151 6.94 25.18 5.16
N SER A 152 7.84 24.38 5.72
CA SER A 152 8.90 24.84 6.62
C SER A 152 9.87 25.78 5.91
N VAL A 153 10.31 25.40 4.71
CA VAL A 153 11.19 26.23 3.87
C VAL A 153 10.50 27.54 3.50
N ASN A 154 9.23 27.48 3.07
CA ASN A 154 8.49 28.66 2.62
C ASN A 154 8.16 29.62 3.77
N ALA A 155 7.78 29.10 4.94
CA ALA A 155 7.46 29.89 6.12
C ALA A 155 8.71 30.29 6.93
N GLN A 156 9.89 29.79 6.56
CA GLN A 156 11.13 29.92 7.35
C GLN A 156 10.95 29.45 8.80
N MET A 157 10.20 28.35 8.98
CA MET A 157 9.85 27.77 10.27
C MET A 157 10.48 26.38 10.43
N PRO A 158 11.82 26.29 10.61
CA PRO A 158 12.48 25.02 10.84
C PRO A 158 11.98 24.37 12.14
N GLN A 159 12.22 23.07 12.25
CA GLN A 159 12.06 22.36 13.51
C GLN A 159 13.05 22.92 14.53
N LEU A 160 12.57 23.24 15.73
CA LEU A 160 13.41 23.75 16.81
C LEU A 160 14.23 22.62 17.43
N GLU A 161 15.36 22.95 18.02
CA GLU A 161 16.18 21.97 18.74
C GLU A 161 15.38 21.36 19.91
N GLY A 162 15.30 20.03 19.96
CA GLY A 162 14.54 19.28 20.96
C GLY A 162 13.02 19.22 20.72
N GLU A 163 12.49 19.89 19.69
CA GLU A 163 11.07 19.82 19.33
C GLU A 163 10.75 18.44 18.74
N ALA A 164 9.70 17.79 19.23
CA ALA A 164 9.22 16.55 18.63
C ALA A 164 8.68 16.80 17.22
N THR A 165 8.91 15.86 16.29
CA THR A 165 8.44 16.00 14.90
C THR A 165 6.92 16.20 14.82
N ALA A 166 6.15 15.53 15.67
CA ALA A 166 4.70 15.73 15.77
C ALA A 166 4.33 17.18 16.12
N ALA A 167 4.95 17.74 17.16
CA ALA A 167 4.71 19.12 17.58
C ALA A 167 5.12 20.14 16.50
N TRP A 168 6.22 19.88 15.81
CA TRP A 168 6.65 20.70 14.67
C TRP A 168 5.65 20.67 13.51
N ILE A 169 5.15 19.48 13.16
CA ILE A 169 4.10 19.32 12.15
C ILE A 169 2.85 20.10 12.54
N ASP A 170 2.37 19.97 13.79
CA ASP A 170 1.20 20.71 14.26
C ASP A 170 1.39 22.21 14.14
N ARG A 171 2.54 22.71 14.63
CA ARG A 171 2.88 24.14 14.57
C ARG A 171 2.90 24.67 13.14
N LEU A 172 3.34 23.87 12.18
CA LEU A 172 3.48 24.27 10.78
C LEU A 172 2.19 24.07 9.96
N MET A 173 1.39 23.08 10.31
CA MET A 173 0.20 22.68 9.56
C MET A 173 -1.11 23.23 10.12
N SER A 174 -1.07 23.82 11.32
CA SER A 174 -2.23 24.50 11.89
C SER A 174 -2.69 25.67 11.00
N PRO A 175 -4.01 25.90 10.86
CA PRO A 175 -4.53 27.09 10.19
C PRO A 175 -3.95 28.36 10.83
N VAL A 176 -3.47 29.29 10.01
CA VAL A 176 -2.78 30.52 10.44
C VAL A 176 -3.69 31.50 11.20
N GLU A 177 -4.98 31.19 11.40
CA GLU A 177 -5.95 32.08 12.06
C GLU A 177 -5.63 32.38 13.54
N GLU A 178 -4.81 31.58 14.22
CA GLU A 178 -4.43 31.80 15.64
C GLU A 178 -3.02 32.38 15.85
N SER A 179 -2.15 32.32 14.85
CA SER A 179 -0.80 32.89 14.94
C SER A 179 -0.81 34.26 14.28
N GLY A 180 -1.05 35.33 15.06
CA GLY A 180 -1.10 36.73 14.63
C GLY A 180 0.20 37.31 14.04
N ARG A 181 0.90 36.56 13.18
CA ARG A 181 2.01 37.01 12.35
C ARG A 181 1.50 37.12 10.92
N VAL A 182 1.06 38.32 10.58
CA VAL A 182 1.05 38.80 9.20
C VAL A 182 2.48 38.69 8.69
N LEU A 183 2.77 37.65 7.91
CA LEU A 183 3.90 37.72 6.98
C LEU A 183 3.55 38.87 6.03
N GLU A 184 4.33 39.95 6.08
CA GLU A 184 4.28 41.02 5.08
C GLU A 184 4.53 40.39 3.70
N GLN A 185 3.46 39.96 3.03
CA GLN A 185 3.49 39.65 1.62
C GLN A 185 3.47 40.98 0.87
N PRO A 186 4.33 41.16 -0.16
CA PRO A 186 4.30 42.34 -0.99
C PRO A 186 2.94 42.43 -1.68
N GLU A 187 2.23 43.54 -1.44
CA GLU A 187 0.97 44.01 -2.01
C GLU A 187 0.41 43.18 -3.18
N ALA A 188 -0.10 41.99 -2.89
CA ALA A 188 -1.04 41.28 -3.75
C ALA A 188 -2.45 41.58 -3.23
N PRO A 189 -3.47 41.75 -4.10
CA PRO A 189 -4.80 42.18 -3.67
C PRO A 189 -5.36 41.24 -2.61
N VAL A 190 -5.63 41.84 -1.45
CA VAL A 190 -6.12 41.26 -0.21
C VAL A 190 -7.52 40.65 -0.36
N ALA A 191 -7.79 39.63 0.46
CA ALA A 191 -9.06 38.97 0.77
C ALA A 191 -9.39 37.67 -0.01
N VAL A 192 -8.63 36.60 0.25
CA VAL A 192 -9.08 35.21 0.04
C VAL A 192 -8.92 34.36 1.32
N ALA A 193 -8.75 35.02 2.47
CA ALA A 193 -8.66 34.36 3.76
C ALA A 193 -10.06 34.17 4.37
N SER A 194 -10.24 32.99 4.98
CA SER A 194 -11.31 32.58 5.89
C SER A 194 -12.72 32.36 5.33
N GLN A 195 -12.91 31.25 4.62
CA GLN A 195 -14.13 30.44 4.73
C GLN A 195 -13.85 29.01 4.22
N VAL A 196 -12.94 28.31 4.88
CA VAL A 196 -12.68 26.89 4.63
C VAL A 196 -13.46 26.09 5.67
N GLY A 197 -14.60 25.55 5.26
CA GLY A 197 -15.33 24.55 6.03
C GLY A 197 -14.45 23.35 6.32
N THR A 198 -14.51 22.90 7.56
CA THR A 198 -13.64 21.92 8.18
C THR A 198 -14.37 20.59 8.28
N LEU A 199 -14.06 19.65 7.38
CA LEU A 199 -14.67 18.30 7.40
C LEU A 199 -14.50 17.57 8.75
N PHE A 200 -13.44 17.93 9.50
CA PHE A 200 -13.11 17.41 10.82
C PHE A 200 -12.82 18.49 11.90
N SER A 201 -13.22 19.76 11.71
CA SER A 201 -13.36 20.65 12.88
C SER A 201 -14.77 20.54 13.40
N ASP A 202 -15.05 19.39 14.01
CA ASP A 202 -15.80 19.55 15.25
C ASP A 202 -14.91 20.38 16.15
N ALA A 203 -15.37 21.59 16.49
CA ALA A 203 -14.78 22.42 17.54
C ALA A 203 -14.67 21.67 18.89
N ALA A 204 -15.21 20.45 18.98
CA ALA A 204 -15.08 19.52 20.09
C ALA A 204 -13.80 18.65 20.06
N ASN A 205 -13.10 18.50 18.91
CA ASN A 205 -11.83 17.76 18.87
C ASN A 205 -10.98 18.09 17.61
N PRO A 206 -10.28 19.23 17.56
CA PRO A 206 -9.28 19.48 16.51
C PRO A 206 -8.13 18.49 16.72
N GLY A 207 -8.21 17.33 16.05
CA GLY A 207 -7.16 16.32 16.16
C GLY A 207 -5.83 16.88 15.68
N SER A 208 -4.78 16.62 16.45
CA SER A 208 -3.41 17.00 16.10
C SER A 208 -2.92 16.18 14.90
N VAL A 209 -2.53 16.86 13.82
CA VAL A 209 -1.96 16.24 12.61
C VAL A 209 -0.62 15.59 12.95
N GLY A 210 0.11 16.16 13.90
CA GLY A 210 1.32 15.61 14.49
C GLY A 210 1.10 14.27 15.18
N GLN A 211 0.05 14.14 15.99
CA GLN A 211 -0.34 12.89 16.63
C GLN A 211 -0.76 11.84 15.60
N ASP A 212 -1.49 12.25 14.56
CA ASP A 212 -1.84 11.35 13.46
C ASP A 212 -0.60 10.89 12.67
N TYR A 213 0.39 11.76 12.47
CA TYR A 213 1.69 11.40 11.89
C TYR A 213 2.44 10.38 12.76
N GLU A 214 2.42 10.55 14.08
CA GLU A 214 3.02 9.60 15.01
C GLU A 214 2.27 8.26 14.98
N ALA A 215 0.94 8.27 14.99
CA ALA A 215 0.11 7.07 14.87
C ALA A 215 0.39 6.29 13.58
N MET A 216 0.48 6.99 12.43
CA MET A 216 0.89 6.38 11.16
C MET A 216 2.33 5.87 11.17
N SER A 217 3.22 6.48 11.95
CA SER A 217 4.60 5.99 12.09
C SER A 217 4.67 4.73 12.96
N GLU A 218 3.92 4.71 14.06
CA GLU A 218 3.87 3.60 15.00
C GLU A 218 3.27 2.34 14.39
N VAL A 219 2.24 2.47 13.53
CA VAL A 219 1.64 1.30 12.86
C VAL A 219 2.60 0.61 11.88
N LEU A 220 3.54 1.35 11.29
CA LEU A 220 4.61 0.77 10.46
C LEU A 220 5.63 -0.04 11.28
N HIS A 221 5.66 0.18 12.59
CA HIS A 221 6.42 -0.60 13.57
C HIS A 221 5.57 -1.69 14.23
N GLY A 222 4.33 -1.91 13.76
CA GLY A 222 3.40 -2.90 14.31
C GLY A 222 2.99 -2.60 15.76
N ARG A 223 2.74 -1.32 16.06
CA ARG A 223 2.28 -0.80 17.35
C ARG A 223 1.41 0.45 17.15
N GLY A 224 0.92 1.06 18.24
CA GLY A 224 0.16 2.31 18.19
C GLY A 224 -1.34 2.14 17.89
N PRO A 225 -2.08 3.26 17.81
CA PRO A 225 -3.55 3.24 17.83
C PRO A 225 -4.18 2.70 16.54
N LEU A 226 -3.51 2.81 15.38
CA LEU A 226 -4.02 2.28 14.11
C LEU A 226 -3.87 0.75 13.98
N LEU A 227 -3.28 0.09 14.97
CA LEU A 227 -3.09 -1.37 14.94
C LEU A 227 -4.42 -2.13 15.03
N SER A 228 -5.48 -1.54 15.60
CA SER A 228 -6.83 -2.12 15.57
C SER A 228 -7.30 -2.35 14.13
N LEU A 229 -7.06 -1.38 13.23
CA LEU A 229 -7.38 -1.48 11.82
C LEU A 229 -6.55 -2.57 11.13
N VAL A 230 -5.28 -2.73 11.50
CA VAL A 230 -4.42 -3.82 10.97
C VAL A 230 -4.94 -5.19 11.39
N ARG A 231 -5.34 -5.37 12.65
CA ARG A 231 -5.93 -6.62 13.14
C ARG A 231 -7.26 -6.90 12.47
N TRP A 232 -8.11 -5.89 12.34
CA TRP A 232 -9.36 -6.01 11.61
C TRP A 232 -9.11 -6.41 10.16
N GLU A 233 -8.16 -5.78 9.47
CA GLU A 233 -7.81 -6.18 8.11
C GLU A 233 -7.38 -7.64 8.10
N ALA A 234 -6.38 -8.03 8.89
CA ALA A 234 -5.87 -9.40 8.90
C ALA A 234 -6.96 -10.45 9.20
N GLN A 235 -7.83 -10.21 10.16
CA GLN A 235 -8.77 -11.20 10.71
C GLN A 235 -10.25 -10.86 10.48
N GLY A 236 -10.65 -9.65 10.86
CA GLY A 236 -12.04 -9.19 10.88
C GLY A 236 -12.68 -9.05 9.50
N LEU A 237 -11.92 -8.67 8.48
CA LEU A 237 -12.38 -8.49 7.08
C LEU A 237 -12.94 -9.78 6.47
N LEU A 238 -12.68 -10.95 7.04
CA LEU A 238 -13.26 -12.22 6.62
C LEU A 238 -14.72 -12.39 7.04
N ALA A 239 -15.16 -11.67 8.07
CA ALA A 239 -16.50 -11.71 8.61
C ALA A 239 -17.31 -10.47 8.19
N PRO A 240 -18.51 -10.64 7.58
CA PRO A 240 -19.39 -9.51 7.29
C PRO A 240 -19.82 -8.77 8.58
N GLY A 241 -19.94 -7.44 8.51
CA GLY A 241 -20.50 -6.63 9.60
C GLY A 241 -19.53 -6.26 10.72
N THR A 242 -18.24 -6.57 10.57
CA THR A 242 -17.19 -6.27 11.57
C THR A 242 -16.44 -4.98 11.27
N GLN A 243 -16.96 -4.13 10.38
CA GLN A 243 -16.25 -2.95 9.91
C GLN A 243 -15.90 -1.99 11.08
N PRO A 244 -14.65 -1.48 11.12
CA PRO A 244 -14.19 -0.46 12.06
C PRO A 244 -15.05 0.79 12.04
N SER A 245 -14.96 1.59 13.09
CA SER A 245 -15.61 2.89 13.06
C SER A 245 -14.94 3.77 11.99
N VAL A 246 -15.72 4.68 11.40
CA VAL A 246 -15.18 5.68 10.47
C VAL A 246 -14.16 6.59 11.18
N GLU A 247 -14.30 6.80 12.49
CA GLU A 247 -13.38 7.62 13.27
C GLU A 247 -11.98 7.02 13.30
N GLU A 248 -11.85 5.68 13.34
CA GLU A 248 -10.55 5.00 13.34
C GLU A 248 -9.74 5.28 12.06
N ILE A 249 -10.39 5.37 10.89
CA ILE A 249 -9.70 5.74 9.64
C ILE A 249 -9.42 7.25 9.54
N GLY A 250 -10.03 8.07 10.41
CA GLY A 250 -9.84 9.52 10.48
C GLY A 250 -8.39 9.90 10.74
N GLY A 251 -7.64 9.09 11.51
CA GLY A 251 -6.21 9.30 11.77
C GLY A 251 -5.32 9.21 10.52
N VAL A 252 -5.83 8.67 9.41
CA VAL A 252 -5.13 8.66 8.11
C VAL A 252 -5.72 9.70 7.15
N LEU A 253 -7.05 9.86 7.14
CA LEU A 253 -7.72 10.81 6.25
C LEU A 253 -7.40 12.27 6.57
N ARG A 254 -7.29 12.64 7.86
CA ARG A 254 -6.99 14.02 8.29
C ARG A 254 -5.62 14.50 7.79
N PRO A 255 -4.50 13.80 8.05
CA PRO A 255 -3.20 14.15 7.47
C PRO A 255 -3.23 14.27 5.95
N LEU A 256 -3.98 13.40 5.27
CA LEU A 256 -4.08 13.41 3.82
C LEU A 256 -4.79 14.68 3.30
N GLN A 257 -5.89 15.09 3.94
CA GLN A 257 -6.58 16.34 3.61
C GLN A 257 -5.67 17.55 3.82
N VAL A 258 -4.93 17.58 4.93
CA VAL A 258 -3.97 18.66 5.22
C VAL A 258 -2.88 18.72 4.15
N ALA A 259 -2.33 17.58 3.74
CA ALA A 259 -1.37 17.52 2.65
C ALA A 259 -1.99 18.04 1.33
N LEU A 260 -3.20 17.61 0.98
CA LEU A 260 -3.91 18.08 -0.22
C LEU A 260 -4.18 19.59 -0.20
N ARG A 261 -4.50 20.16 0.96
CA ARG A 261 -4.65 21.60 1.13
C ARG A 261 -3.37 22.35 0.77
N ARG A 262 -2.20 21.87 1.22
CA ARG A 262 -0.90 22.44 0.85
C ARG A 262 -0.61 22.31 -0.64
N VAL A 263 -0.96 21.18 -1.26
CA VAL A 263 -0.84 21.01 -2.72
C VAL A 263 -1.71 22.02 -3.46
N ARG A 264 -2.95 22.21 -3.00
CA ARG A 264 -3.89 23.17 -3.57
C ARG A 264 -3.38 24.60 -3.48
N GLU A 265 -2.81 24.99 -2.34
CA GLU A 265 -2.13 26.28 -2.15
C GLU A 265 -0.96 26.45 -3.14
N GLY A 266 -0.14 25.41 -3.31
CA GLY A 266 0.95 25.40 -4.29
C GLY A 266 0.49 25.55 -5.74
N LEU A 267 -0.62 24.90 -6.12
CA LEU A 267 -1.27 25.07 -7.42
C LEU A 267 -1.83 26.48 -7.60
N ALA A 268 -2.43 27.07 -6.55
CA ALA A 268 -2.98 28.42 -6.61
C ALA A 268 -1.88 29.45 -6.83
N ALA A 269 -0.76 29.32 -6.12
CA ALA A 269 0.42 30.16 -6.31
C ALA A 269 0.99 30.00 -7.74
N ALA A 270 1.08 28.78 -8.27
CA ALA A 270 1.54 28.54 -9.63
C ALA A 270 0.59 29.15 -10.69
N ALA A 271 -0.73 29.03 -10.49
CA ALA A 271 -1.75 29.64 -11.34
C ALA A 271 -1.65 31.17 -11.34
N LEU A 272 -1.51 31.79 -10.17
CA LEU A 272 -1.33 33.23 -10.04
C LEU A 272 -0.06 33.70 -10.76
N GLY A 273 1.06 32.99 -10.58
CA GLY A 273 2.33 33.28 -11.27
C GLY A 273 2.27 33.17 -12.80
N ARG A 274 1.24 32.50 -13.35
CA ARG A 274 0.96 32.41 -14.80
C ARG A 274 -0.14 33.37 -15.27
N GLY A 275 -0.69 34.21 -14.38
CA GLY A 275 -1.78 35.13 -14.69
C GLY A 275 -3.18 34.49 -14.71
N TYR A 276 -3.35 33.26 -14.20
CA TYR A 276 -4.64 32.58 -14.13
C TYR A 276 -5.39 32.90 -12.83
N SER A 277 -5.70 34.18 -12.61
CA SER A 277 -6.26 34.68 -11.34
C SER A 277 -7.59 34.01 -10.96
N PHE A 278 -8.48 33.74 -11.92
CA PHE A 278 -9.74 33.03 -11.67
C PHE A 278 -9.50 31.60 -11.17
N THR A 279 -8.56 30.88 -11.77
CA THR A 279 -8.19 29.52 -11.37
C THR A 279 -7.56 29.51 -9.98
N ALA A 280 -6.66 30.46 -9.70
CA ALA A 280 -6.07 30.63 -8.38
C ALA A 280 -7.13 30.91 -7.31
N GLN A 281 -8.10 31.79 -7.60
CA GLN A 281 -9.22 32.08 -6.71
C GLN A 281 -10.08 30.83 -6.46
N ARG A 282 -10.44 30.07 -7.50
CA ARG A 282 -11.20 28.81 -7.35
C ARG A 282 -10.47 27.79 -6.49
N LEU A 283 -9.16 27.64 -6.66
CA LEU A 283 -8.37 26.74 -5.81
C LEU A 283 -8.38 27.18 -4.34
N ALA A 284 -8.32 28.48 -4.08
CA ALA A 284 -8.34 29.01 -2.72
C ALA A 284 -9.72 28.90 -2.06
N THR A 285 -10.81 28.98 -2.83
CA THR A 285 -12.19 28.98 -2.31
C THR A 285 -12.90 27.63 -2.37
N VAL A 286 -12.28 26.58 -2.92
CA VAL A 286 -12.88 25.23 -2.94
C VAL A 286 -13.18 24.78 -1.52
N THR A 287 -14.47 24.61 -1.24
CA THR A 287 -14.96 24.01 0.00
C THR A 287 -14.83 22.50 -0.10
N GLU A 288 -14.32 21.90 0.96
CA GLU A 288 -14.36 20.46 1.13
C GLU A 288 -15.80 20.09 1.55
N VAL A 289 -16.52 19.37 0.68
CA VAL A 289 -17.93 19.03 0.91
C VAL A 289 -18.02 17.71 1.67
N ARG A 290 -18.86 17.65 2.71
CA ARG A 290 -19.25 16.37 3.33
C ARG A 290 -20.02 15.57 2.29
N ASN A 291 -19.54 14.37 1.99
CA ASN A 291 -20.28 13.48 1.12
C ASN A 291 -21.38 12.82 1.96
N ASP A 292 -22.59 13.36 1.88
CA ASP A 292 -23.77 12.91 2.63
C ASP A 292 -24.38 11.60 2.08
N GLY A 293 -23.56 10.72 1.49
CA GLY A 293 -23.93 9.32 1.29
C GLY A 293 -24.01 8.83 -0.16
N VAL A 294 -23.30 9.43 -1.12
CA VAL A 294 -23.16 8.78 -2.44
C VAL A 294 -22.13 7.65 -2.34
N ALA A 295 -22.63 6.48 -1.94
CA ALA A 295 -21.90 5.24 -2.05
C ALA A 295 -21.83 4.84 -3.53
N ILE A 296 -20.62 4.76 -4.08
CA ILE A 296 -20.43 4.14 -5.39
C ILE A 296 -20.78 2.67 -5.25
N GLU A 297 -21.83 2.23 -5.95
CA GLU A 297 -22.37 0.87 -5.77
C GLU A 297 -21.35 -0.22 -6.08
N ASN A 298 -20.43 -0.01 -7.02
CA ASN A 298 -19.42 -0.98 -7.40
C ASN A 298 -18.04 -0.34 -7.63
N VAL A 299 -17.26 -0.22 -6.56
CA VAL A 299 -15.84 0.19 -6.63
C VAL A 299 -14.90 -1.00 -6.78
N GLN A 300 -15.40 -2.23 -6.68
CA GLN A 300 -14.57 -3.43 -6.51
C GLN A 300 -13.50 -3.56 -7.60
N ALA A 301 -13.87 -3.34 -8.86
CA ALA A 301 -12.94 -3.39 -9.98
C ALA A 301 -11.78 -2.41 -9.81
N LEU A 302 -12.05 -1.21 -9.26
CA LEU A 302 -11.04 -0.18 -9.04
C LEU A 302 -10.15 -0.45 -7.83
N LEU A 303 -10.52 -1.38 -6.95
CA LEU A 303 -9.76 -1.69 -5.73
C LEU A 303 -8.75 -2.82 -5.92
N PHE A 304 -9.06 -3.78 -6.80
CA PHE A 304 -8.27 -5.00 -6.95
C PHE A 304 -6.83 -4.71 -7.38
N PRO A 305 -5.87 -5.59 -7.02
CA PRO A 305 -4.49 -5.52 -7.51
C PRO A 305 -4.46 -5.67 -9.04
N LEU A 306 -3.48 -5.02 -9.66
CA LEU A 306 -3.27 -5.06 -11.11
C LEU A 306 -2.43 -6.28 -11.51
N GLU A 307 -2.96 -7.47 -11.26
CA GLU A 307 -2.34 -8.75 -11.60
C GLU A 307 -2.31 -8.98 -13.13
N PRO A 308 -1.43 -9.85 -13.67
CA PRO A 308 -1.34 -10.10 -15.11
C PRO A 308 -2.68 -10.42 -15.79
N MET A 309 -3.54 -11.20 -15.13
CA MET A 309 -4.87 -11.51 -15.65
C MET A 309 -5.77 -10.27 -15.75
N ALA A 310 -5.71 -9.36 -14.76
CA ALA A 310 -6.46 -8.12 -14.77
C ALA A 310 -5.93 -7.14 -15.82
N LEU A 311 -4.61 -7.05 -15.98
CA LEU A 311 -3.95 -6.20 -16.99
C LEU A 311 -4.31 -6.60 -18.44
N ASN A 312 -4.55 -7.89 -18.65
CA ASN A 312 -4.95 -8.45 -19.94
C ASN A 312 -6.48 -8.46 -20.15
N SER A 313 -7.26 -7.99 -19.18
CA SER A 313 -8.73 -7.97 -19.27
C SER A 313 -9.23 -6.79 -20.09
N GLU A 314 -9.74 -7.07 -21.30
CA GLU A 314 -10.35 -6.03 -22.15
C GLU A 314 -11.59 -5.38 -21.51
N SER A 315 -12.37 -6.13 -20.73
CA SER A 315 -13.56 -5.60 -20.07
C SER A 315 -13.19 -4.59 -18.99
N PHE A 316 -12.13 -4.88 -18.22
CA PHE A 316 -11.59 -3.94 -17.25
C PHE A 316 -11.05 -2.69 -17.93
N ALA A 317 -10.23 -2.86 -18.98
CA ALA A 317 -9.63 -1.75 -19.71
C ALA A 317 -10.70 -0.83 -20.33
N ARG A 318 -11.78 -1.40 -20.88
CA ARG A 318 -12.89 -0.63 -21.45
C ARG A 318 -13.66 0.14 -20.38
N ALA A 319 -14.11 -0.54 -19.33
CA ALA A 319 -14.92 0.08 -18.28
C ALA A 319 -14.16 1.19 -17.54
N SER A 320 -12.88 0.95 -17.20
CA SER A 320 -12.04 1.96 -16.56
C SER A 320 -11.66 3.10 -17.52
N GLY A 321 -11.49 2.81 -18.82
CA GLY A 321 -11.25 3.82 -19.86
C GLY A 321 -12.43 4.77 -20.04
N GLU A 322 -13.66 4.25 -20.08
CA GLU A 322 -14.87 5.07 -20.17
C GLU A 322 -15.00 6.05 -18.98
N VAL A 323 -14.73 5.58 -17.77
CA VAL A 323 -14.69 6.42 -16.56
C VAL A 323 -13.60 7.49 -16.67
N ALA A 324 -12.41 7.12 -17.13
CA ALA A 324 -11.29 8.06 -17.31
C ALA A 324 -11.59 9.14 -18.36
N ASP A 325 -12.21 8.76 -19.47
CA ASP A 325 -12.54 9.68 -20.56
C ASP A 325 -13.63 10.67 -20.14
N GLN A 326 -14.64 10.21 -19.39
CA GLN A 326 -15.64 11.09 -18.78
C GLN A 326 -14.99 12.11 -17.85
N TYR A 327 -14.12 11.66 -16.94
CA TYR A 327 -13.42 12.57 -16.02
C TYR A 327 -12.58 13.61 -16.76
N ARG A 328 -11.78 13.18 -17.75
CA ARG A 328 -10.91 14.06 -18.53
C ARG A 328 -11.71 15.07 -19.34
N ALA A 329 -12.86 14.68 -19.90
CA ALA A 329 -13.74 15.63 -20.58
C ALA A 329 -14.17 16.77 -19.65
N ILE A 330 -14.49 16.49 -18.38
CA ILE A 330 -14.83 17.51 -17.39
C ILE A 330 -13.62 18.42 -17.08
N VAL A 331 -12.45 17.84 -16.82
CA VAL A 331 -11.19 18.58 -16.54
C VAL A 331 -10.81 19.50 -17.70
N GLU A 332 -10.99 19.05 -18.93
CA GLU A 332 -10.67 19.79 -20.15
C GLU A 332 -11.75 20.81 -20.54
N GLY A 333 -12.90 20.83 -19.85
CA GLY A 333 -14.04 21.69 -20.20
C GLY A 333 -14.75 21.27 -21.49
N ARG A 334 -14.61 20.00 -21.91
CA ARG A 334 -15.35 19.44 -23.04
C ARG A 334 -16.80 19.15 -22.66
N PRO A 335 -17.75 19.24 -23.61
CA PRO A 335 -19.13 18.81 -23.37
C PRO A 335 -19.15 17.34 -22.92
N GLY A 336 -19.86 17.07 -21.84
CA GLY A 336 -20.01 15.73 -21.26
C GLY A 336 -21.41 15.54 -20.68
N PRO A 337 -21.73 14.32 -20.19
CA PRO A 337 -22.97 14.09 -19.48
C PRO A 337 -23.06 15.01 -18.24
N ASP A 338 -24.27 15.49 -17.95
CA ASP A 338 -24.53 16.23 -16.71
C ASP A 338 -24.49 15.24 -15.55
N LEU A 339 -23.38 15.24 -14.80
CA LEU A 339 -23.13 14.30 -13.72
C LEU A 339 -23.27 15.00 -12.36
N PRO A 340 -23.90 14.35 -11.36
CA PRO A 340 -23.95 14.89 -10.01
C PRO A 340 -22.53 15.15 -9.46
N ALA A 341 -22.36 16.26 -8.75
CA ALA A 341 -21.06 16.67 -8.21
C ALA A 341 -20.44 15.60 -7.28
N GLU A 342 -21.29 14.83 -6.61
CA GLU A 342 -20.95 13.76 -5.68
C GLU A 342 -20.27 12.56 -6.36
N VAL A 343 -20.46 12.40 -7.67
CA VAL A 343 -19.85 11.33 -8.47
C VAL A 343 -18.46 11.75 -8.97
N ILE A 344 -18.14 13.04 -9.00
CA ILE A 344 -16.86 13.53 -9.52
C ILE A 344 -15.63 12.94 -8.78
N PRO A 345 -15.61 12.82 -7.43
CA PRO A 345 -14.53 12.15 -6.71
C PRO A 345 -14.32 10.69 -7.15
N ALA A 346 -15.41 9.97 -7.44
CA ALA A 346 -15.38 8.61 -7.94
C ALA A 346 -14.70 8.52 -9.31
N LEU A 347 -15.04 9.44 -10.20
CA LEU A 347 -14.46 9.52 -11.54
C LEU A 347 -12.98 9.89 -11.47
N ALA A 348 -12.60 10.83 -10.60
CA ALA A 348 -11.21 11.22 -10.35
C ALA A 348 -10.37 10.03 -9.87
N PHE A 349 -10.93 9.23 -8.97
CA PHE A 349 -10.34 7.99 -8.48
C PHE A 349 -10.22 6.93 -9.61
N GLY A 350 -11.29 6.74 -10.38
CA GLY A 350 -11.33 5.81 -11.51
C GLY A 350 -10.33 6.17 -12.61
N GLU A 351 -10.15 7.45 -12.93
CA GLU A 351 -9.18 7.93 -13.91
C GLU A 351 -7.75 7.55 -13.51
N ARG A 352 -7.39 7.76 -12.24
CA ARG A 352 -6.06 7.41 -11.71
C ARG A 352 -5.83 5.90 -11.72
N ARG A 353 -6.87 5.11 -11.41
CA ARG A 353 -6.82 3.64 -11.52
C ARG A 353 -6.67 3.17 -12.96
N TYR A 354 -7.33 3.83 -13.92
CA TYR A 354 -7.11 3.57 -15.33
C TYR A 354 -5.67 3.89 -15.76
N ARG A 355 -5.10 5.02 -15.30
CA ARG A 355 -3.69 5.34 -15.56
C ARG A 355 -2.75 4.28 -14.98
N ALA A 356 -2.93 3.89 -13.72
CA ALA A 356 -2.15 2.81 -13.11
C ALA A 356 -2.22 1.52 -13.95
N HIS A 357 -3.42 1.08 -14.33
CA HIS A 357 -3.61 -0.08 -15.20
C HIS A 357 -2.89 0.07 -16.55
N HIS A 358 -3.07 1.21 -17.22
CA HIS A 358 -2.44 1.47 -18.53
C HIS A 358 -0.91 1.39 -18.44
N PHE A 359 -0.32 1.96 -17.39
CA PHE A 359 1.12 1.95 -17.22
C PHE A 359 1.65 0.59 -16.77
N SER A 360 1.01 -0.10 -15.81
CA SER A 360 1.38 -1.46 -15.42
C SER A 360 1.33 -2.42 -16.60
N ARG A 361 0.30 -2.32 -17.46
CA ARG A 361 0.21 -3.13 -18.68
C ARG A 361 1.37 -2.83 -19.64
N ARG A 362 1.75 -1.57 -19.81
CA ARG A 362 2.90 -1.18 -20.64
C ARG A 362 4.22 -1.65 -20.04
N ALA A 363 4.37 -1.61 -18.72
CA ALA A 363 5.54 -2.12 -18.02
C ALA A 363 5.69 -3.63 -18.23
N LEU A 364 4.60 -4.39 -18.07
CA LEU A 364 4.57 -5.83 -18.34
C LEU A 364 4.93 -6.14 -19.81
N GLN A 365 4.34 -5.41 -20.77
CA GLN A 365 4.67 -5.58 -22.20
C GLN A 365 6.13 -5.22 -22.51
N HIS A 366 6.67 -4.19 -21.86
CA HIS A 366 8.06 -3.80 -22.02
C HIS A 366 9.00 -4.85 -21.42
N GLU A 367 8.68 -5.39 -20.25
CA GLU A 367 9.41 -6.47 -19.61
C GLU A 367 9.39 -7.74 -20.48
N ALA A 368 8.23 -8.10 -21.04
CA ALA A 368 8.12 -9.19 -22.01
C ALA A 368 8.98 -8.97 -23.25
N ALA A 369 8.99 -7.75 -23.80
CA ALA A 369 9.81 -7.41 -24.97
C ALA A 369 11.32 -7.44 -24.67
N VAL A 370 11.72 -7.07 -23.45
CA VAL A 370 13.11 -7.07 -22.99
C VAL A 370 13.60 -8.49 -22.68
N LEU A 371 12.79 -9.27 -21.95
CA LEU A 371 13.17 -10.60 -21.48
C LEU A 371 13.02 -11.66 -22.58
N GLY A 372 12.17 -11.42 -23.58
CA GLY A 372 11.97 -12.32 -24.71
C GLY A 372 11.51 -13.70 -24.21
N GLU A 373 12.24 -14.76 -24.58
CA GLU A 373 11.94 -16.13 -24.15
C GLU A 373 12.15 -16.37 -22.64
N LYS A 374 12.88 -15.48 -21.95
CA LYS A 374 13.05 -15.53 -20.48
C LYS A 374 11.88 -14.90 -19.73
N PHE A 375 10.94 -14.25 -20.42
CA PHE A 375 9.77 -13.66 -19.79
C PHE A 375 8.82 -14.76 -19.32
N ASP A 376 8.45 -14.70 -18.05
CA ASP A 376 7.56 -15.67 -17.43
C ASP A 376 6.43 -15.00 -16.66
N ASP A 377 5.26 -14.91 -17.30
CA ASP A 377 4.01 -14.46 -16.66
C ASP A 377 3.57 -15.40 -15.52
N GLU A 378 3.96 -16.68 -15.59
CA GLU A 378 3.66 -17.66 -14.55
C GLU A 378 4.44 -17.34 -13.28
N ALA A 379 5.70 -16.91 -13.40
CA ALA A 379 6.51 -16.50 -12.23
C ALA A 379 5.87 -15.37 -11.41
N ILE A 380 5.21 -14.39 -12.04
CA ILE A 380 4.46 -13.35 -11.31
C ILE A 380 3.26 -13.98 -10.58
N SER A 381 2.56 -14.89 -11.24
CA SER A 381 1.42 -15.62 -10.66
C SER A 381 1.85 -16.53 -9.50
N GLU A 382 3.04 -17.13 -9.59
CA GLU A 382 3.66 -17.89 -8.52
C GLU A 382 4.00 -17.00 -7.32
N THR A 383 4.66 -15.85 -7.54
CA THR A 383 4.91 -14.85 -6.48
C THR A 383 3.62 -14.44 -5.77
N LEU A 384 2.52 -14.24 -6.50
CA LEU A 384 1.22 -13.93 -5.91
C LEU A 384 0.67 -15.09 -5.07
N THR A 385 0.79 -16.31 -5.56
CA THR A 385 0.38 -17.52 -4.84
C THR A 385 1.18 -17.70 -3.54
N GLU A 386 2.50 -17.54 -3.60
CA GLU A 386 3.37 -17.61 -2.43
C GLU A 386 3.09 -16.49 -1.42
N MET A 387 2.79 -15.29 -1.90
CA MET A 387 2.31 -14.18 -1.07
C MET A 387 0.99 -14.55 -0.37
N VAL A 388 0.04 -15.15 -1.08
CA VAL A 388 -1.24 -15.59 -0.48
C VAL A 388 -1.00 -16.59 0.65
N PHE A 389 -0.15 -17.60 0.43
CA PHE A 389 0.17 -18.58 1.48
C PHE A 389 0.84 -17.92 2.69
N ALA A 390 1.82 -17.05 2.46
CA ALA A 390 2.53 -16.34 3.52
C ALA A 390 1.59 -15.41 4.31
N ALA A 391 0.85 -14.54 3.61
CA ALA A 391 0.01 -13.52 4.21
C ALA A 391 -1.21 -14.11 4.93
N GLU A 392 -1.89 -15.11 4.35
CA GLU A 392 -3.06 -15.70 4.99
C GLU A 392 -2.67 -16.65 6.14
N CYS A 393 -1.53 -17.34 6.06
CA CYS A 393 -1.00 -18.10 7.21
C CYS A 393 -0.62 -17.15 8.35
N SER A 394 0.10 -16.06 8.05
CA SER A 394 0.43 -15.00 9.02
C SER A 394 -0.84 -14.44 9.68
N ALA A 395 -1.88 -14.13 8.91
CA ALA A 395 -3.16 -13.66 9.46
C ALA A 395 -3.85 -14.70 10.35
N SER A 396 -3.80 -15.98 9.99
CA SER A 396 -4.34 -17.06 10.83
C SER A 396 -3.56 -17.19 12.13
N LEU A 397 -2.22 -17.19 12.07
CA LEU A 397 -1.34 -17.22 13.24
C LEU A 397 -1.62 -16.05 14.19
N ALA A 398 -1.87 -14.84 13.66
CA ALA A 398 -2.25 -13.70 14.48
C ALA A 398 -3.45 -14.03 15.38
N SER A 399 -4.49 -14.65 14.83
CA SER A 399 -5.68 -15.04 15.61
C SER A 399 -5.43 -16.21 16.57
N TRP A 400 -4.54 -17.14 16.22
CA TRP A 400 -4.28 -18.33 17.04
C TRP A 400 -3.43 -18.03 18.26
N VAL A 401 -2.53 -17.05 18.17
CA VAL A 401 -1.62 -16.68 19.27
C VAL A 401 -2.10 -15.49 20.09
N GLU A 402 -3.09 -14.72 19.60
CA GLU A 402 -3.64 -13.54 20.27
C GLU A 402 -4.02 -13.78 21.75
N PRO A 403 -4.70 -14.88 22.13
CA PRO A 403 -5.12 -15.08 23.52
C PRO A 403 -3.96 -15.14 24.53
N GLU A 404 -2.77 -15.52 24.08
CA GLU A 404 -1.61 -15.72 24.95
C GLU A 404 -0.48 -14.70 24.73
N ARG A 405 -0.36 -14.15 23.51
CA ARG A 405 0.79 -13.34 23.08
C ARG A 405 0.38 -12.25 22.11
N ILE A 406 -0.16 -11.16 22.66
CA ILE A 406 -0.70 -10.04 21.88
C ILE A 406 0.36 -9.40 20.97
N GLU A 407 1.60 -9.24 21.44
CA GLU A 407 2.67 -8.60 20.67
C GLU A 407 3.14 -9.46 19.49
N VAL A 408 3.00 -10.78 19.61
CA VAL A 408 3.28 -11.73 18.53
C VAL A 408 2.12 -11.71 17.53
N SER A 409 0.87 -11.68 18.02
CA SER A 409 -0.32 -11.52 17.20
C SER A 409 -0.26 -10.23 16.36
N ASP A 410 0.17 -9.13 16.97
CA ASP A 410 0.39 -7.84 16.30
C ASP A 410 1.42 -7.91 15.19
N ALA A 411 2.56 -8.55 15.46
CA ALA A 411 3.60 -8.71 14.45
C ALA A 411 3.12 -9.57 13.28
N PHE A 412 2.34 -10.62 13.53
CA PHE A 412 1.73 -11.43 12.48
C PHE A 412 0.64 -10.68 11.68
N ALA A 413 -0.21 -9.90 12.34
CA ALA A 413 -1.24 -9.10 11.67
C ALA A 413 -0.60 -8.01 10.80
N ALA A 414 0.37 -7.28 11.35
CA ALA A 414 1.12 -6.25 10.63
C ALA A 414 1.96 -6.85 9.49
N GLY A 415 2.62 -8.00 9.71
CA GLY A 415 3.39 -8.69 8.68
C GLY A 415 2.51 -9.15 7.51
N SER A 416 1.33 -9.69 7.80
CA SER A 416 0.33 -10.08 6.79
C SER A 416 -0.14 -8.87 5.96
N SER A 417 -0.56 -7.80 6.64
CA SER A 417 -1.09 -6.59 5.99
C SER A 417 -0.01 -5.87 5.16
N ALA A 418 1.22 -5.79 5.71
CA ALA A 418 2.36 -5.19 5.04
C ALA A 418 2.78 -5.99 3.81
N LEU A 419 2.78 -7.33 3.86
CA LEU A 419 3.16 -8.14 2.70
C LEU A 419 2.17 -8.00 1.55
N ARG A 420 0.86 -8.05 1.83
CA ARG A 420 -0.18 -7.75 0.82
C ARG A 420 0.04 -6.38 0.20
N SER A 421 0.25 -5.37 1.04
CA SER A 421 0.52 -3.99 0.65
C SER A 421 1.74 -3.88 -0.27
N THR A 422 2.86 -4.50 0.11
CA THR A 422 4.10 -4.53 -0.69
C THR A 422 3.87 -5.09 -2.08
N VAL A 423 3.25 -6.27 -2.18
CA VAL A 423 3.05 -6.93 -3.48
C VAL A 423 2.08 -6.14 -4.35
N TRP A 424 1.01 -5.61 -3.76
CA TRP A 424 0.03 -4.82 -4.51
C TRP A 424 0.61 -3.53 -5.06
N MET A 425 1.43 -2.81 -4.28
CA MET A 425 2.11 -1.60 -4.76
C MET A 425 3.19 -1.92 -5.80
N TRP A 426 3.89 -3.05 -5.64
CA TRP A 426 4.92 -3.49 -6.58
C TRP A 426 4.35 -3.80 -7.98
N LEU A 427 3.18 -4.45 -8.07
CA LEU A 427 2.46 -4.67 -9.34
C LEU A 427 2.08 -3.36 -10.06
N GLU A 428 2.07 -2.25 -9.33
CA GLU A 428 1.74 -0.92 -9.83
C GLU A 428 2.96 -0.04 -10.06
N ASP A 429 4.15 -0.65 -10.07
CA ASP A 429 5.43 0.04 -10.24
C ASP A 429 5.64 1.19 -9.24
N ASP A 430 5.10 1.05 -8.02
CA ASP A 430 5.23 2.04 -6.95
C ASP A 430 6.38 1.68 -6.01
N ASP A 431 7.44 2.50 -5.98
CA ASP A 431 8.60 2.28 -5.11
C ASP A 431 8.26 2.32 -3.62
N ARG A 432 7.15 2.97 -3.23
CA ARG A 432 6.65 2.96 -1.84
C ARG A 432 6.26 1.57 -1.37
N ALA A 433 6.10 0.59 -2.28
CA ALA A 433 6.01 -0.84 -1.94
C ALA A 433 7.12 -1.28 -0.98
N MET A 434 8.32 -0.74 -1.15
CA MET A 434 9.49 -1.08 -0.33
C MET A 434 9.39 -0.52 1.10
N GLY A 435 8.62 0.56 1.31
CA GLY A 435 8.26 1.04 2.64
C GLY A 435 7.42 0.02 3.40
N CYS A 436 6.41 -0.56 2.74
CA CYS A 436 5.66 -1.68 3.30
C CYS A 436 6.57 -2.91 3.50
N GLY A 437 7.50 -3.14 2.58
CA GLY A 437 8.41 -4.29 2.64
C GLY A 437 9.38 -4.20 3.83
N ARG A 438 9.78 -2.99 4.20
CA ARG A 438 10.55 -2.74 5.43
C ARG A 438 9.76 -3.12 6.68
N THR A 439 8.45 -2.84 6.72
CA THR A 439 7.58 -3.30 7.81
C THR A 439 7.52 -4.83 7.86
N VAL A 440 7.42 -5.53 6.72
CA VAL A 440 7.50 -7.00 6.70
C VAL A 440 8.81 -7.49 7.33
N LEU A 441 9.96 -6.95 6.91
CA LEU A 441 11.26 -7.35 7.44
C LEU A 441 11.36 -7.14 8.96
N GLU A 442 10.87 -6.00 9.45
CA GLU A 442 10.82 -5.72 10.89
C GLU A 442 9.91 -6.71 11.62
N MET A 443 8.71 -6.98 11.11
CA MET A 443 7.77 -7.90 11.76
C MET A 443 8.33 -9.33 11.80
N VAL A 444 8.95 -9.81 10.72
CA VAL A 444 9.60 -11.12 10.72
C VAL A 444 10.75 -11.17 11.74
N ALA A 445 11.59 -10.11 11.81
CA ALA A 445 12.66 -10.04 12.80
C ALA A 445 12.12 -10.04 14.25
N ARG A 446 11.00 -9.34 14.49
CA ARG A 446 10.27 -9.38 15.78
C ARG A 446 9.80 -10.79 16.11
N LEU A 447 9.09 -11.44 15.19
CA LEU A 447 8.55 -12.81 15.35
C LEU A 447 9.67 -13.81 15.67
N ARG A 448 10.77 -13.74 14.92
CA ARG A 448 11.95 -14.57 15.16
C ARG A 448 12.57 -14.32 16.53
N THR A 449 12.66 -13.06 16.94
CA THR A 449 13.23 -12.70 18.25
C THR A 449 12.34 -13.17 19.39
N PHE A 450 11.01 -13.05 19.29
CA PHE A 450 10.09 -13.62 20.28
C PHE A 450 10.21 -15.14 20.39
N ARG A 451 10.39 -15.83 19.25
CA ARG A 451 10.54 -17.29 19.20
C ARG A 451 11.88 -17.76 19.78
N LEU A 452 12.99 -17.13 19.41
CA LEU A 452 14.35 -17.59 19.77
C LEU A 452 14.91 -16.96 21.06
N LYS A 453 14.49 -15.74 21.39
CA LYS A 453 15.06 -14.90 22.47
C LYS A 453 13.95 -14.11 23.19
N PRO A 454 12.97 -14.78 23.83
CA PRO A 454 11.76 -14.13 24.37
C PRO A 454 12.07 -13.05 25.42
N GLN A 455 13.06 -13.22 26.30
CA GLN A 455 13.40 -12.18 27.27
C GLN A 455 13.94 -10.91 26.59
N LYS A 456 14.76 -11.07 25.54
CA LYS A 456 15.28 -9.94 24.76
C LYS A 456 14.15 -9.26 23.98
N ALA A 457 13.22 -10.03 23.43
CA ALA A 457 12.05 -9.49 22.74
C ALA A 457 11.19 -8.63 23.69
N ALA A 458 10.90 -9.12 24.89
CA ALA A 458 10.15 -8.36 25.89
C ALA A 458 10.86 -7.05 26.27
N GLN A 459 12.19 -7.06 26.43
CA GLN A 459 12.96 -5.84 26.69
C GLN A 459 12.87 -4.83 25.55
N LEU A 460 12.95 -5.28 24.30
CA LEU A 460 12.83 -4.41 23.13
C LEU A 460 11.40 -3.88 22.97
N ALA A 461 10.37 -4.70 23.18
CA ALA A 461 8.98 -4.28 23.12
C ALA A 461 8.64 -3.20 24.16
N ALA A 462 9.24 -3.27 25.35
CA ALA A 462 9.05 -2.29 26.42
C ALA A 462 9.77 -0.95 26.17
N GLN A 463 10.63 -0.84 25.15
CA GLN A 463 11.42 0.35 24.86
C GLN A 463 10.78 1.18 23.72
N PRO A 464 10.28 2.39 23.99
CA PRO A 464 9.65 3.22 22.94
C PRO A 464 10.59 3.57 21.78
N ARG A 465 11.90 3.68 22.08
CA ARG A 465 12.95 4.05 21.10
C ARG A 465 13.49 2.87 20.29
N THR A 466 12.95 1.66 20.46
CA THR A 466 13.39 0.51 19.66
C THR A 466 13.12 0.76 18.18
N THR A 467 14.15 0.55 17.38
CA THR A 467 14.15 0.75 15.94
C THR A 467 14.09 -0.59 15.20
N PRO A 468 13.76 -0.60 13.89
CA PRO A 468 13.78 -1.84 13.10
C PRO A 468 15.14 -2.54 13.12
N ARG A 469 16.22 -1.75 13.23
CA ARG A 469 17.60 -2.28 13.29
C ARG A 469 17.83 -3.11 14.56
N ASP A 470 17.28 -2.69 15.69
CA ASP A 470 17.44 -3.41 16.95
C ASP A 470 16.80 -4.80 16.89
N TRP A 471 15.63 -4.90 16.24
CA TRP A 471 14.96 -6.17 15.98
C TRP A 471 15.75 -7.06 15.01
N ILE A 472 16.24 -6.49 13.90
CA ILE A 472 17.05 -7.22 12.92
C ILE A 472 18.35 -7.76 13.56
N ASP A 473 19.01 -6.94 14.38
CA ASP A 473 20.23 -7.35 15.09
C ASP A 473 19.90 -8.44 16.14
N ALA A 474 18.81 -8.29 16.89
CA ALA A 474 18.35 -9.29 17.87
C ALA A 474 17.95 -10.63 17.22
N ALA A 475 17.37 -10.60 16.03
CA ALA A 475 17.02 -11.76 15.22
C ALA A 475 18.26 -12.53 14.69
N GLY A 476 19.46 -11.95 14.81
CA GLY A 476 20.70 -12.50 14.27
C GLY A 476 20.96 -12.14 12.81
N TRP A 477 20.22 -11.17 12.27
CA TRP A 477 20.22 -10.79 10.86
C TRP A 477 20.90 -9.45 10.60
N ARG A 478 21.91 -9.09 11.41
CA ARG A 478 22.69 -7.85 11.26
C ARG A 478 23.17 -7.58 9.83
N ARG A 479 23.40 -8.63 9.04
CA ARG A 479 23.81 -8.56 7.62
C ARG A 479 22.72 -8.02 6.69
N LEU A 480 21.44 -8.15 7.07
CA LEU A 480 20.29 -7.58 6.35
C LEU A 480 20.09 -6.08 6.62
N SER A 481 20.98 -5.41 7.38
CA SER A 481 20.91 -3.96 7.58
C SER A 481 20.94 -3.19 6.26
N LEU A 482 21.67 -3.72 5.25
CA LEU A 482 21.77 -3.12 3.92
C LEU A 482 20.42 -3.17 3.19
N LEU A 483 19.72 -4.31 3.27
CA LEU A 483 18.36 -4.45 2.74
C LEU A 483 17.40 -3.49 3.44
N ASN A 484 17.40 -3.45 4.78
CA ASN A 484 16.55 -2.53 5.54
C ASN A 484 16.77 -1.05 5.15
N SER A 485 18.03 -0.64 4.92
CA SER A 485 18.35 0.70 4.43
C SER A 485 17.81 0.93 3.01
N ALA A 486 18.04 0.00 2.08
CA ALA A 486 17.55 0.12 0.70
C ALA A 486 16.02 0.20 0.63
N LEU A 487 15.32 -0.62 1.42
CA LEU A 487 13.87 -0.62 1.50
C LEU A 487 13.35 0.72 2.05
N GLY A 488 13.99 1.26 3.09
CA GLY A 488 13.66 2.56 3.65
C GLY A 488 13.93 3.72 2.69
N ASP A 489 15.08 3.74 2.02
CA ASP A 489 15.44 4.82 1.10
C ASP A 489 14.57 4.85 -0.17
N LEU A 490 13.99 3.71 -0.59
CA LEU A 490 12.98 3.68 -1.65
C LEU A 490 11.60 4.17 -1.20
N ALA A 491 11.29 4.05 0.08
CA ALA A 491 10.03 4.49 0.65
C ALA A 491 9.95 6.03 0.79
N HIS A 492 11.10 6.68 0.98
CA HIS A 492 11.20 8.14 1.09
C HIS A 492 11.55 8.76 -0.27
N ALA A 493 11.11 10.00 -0.48
CA ALA A 493 11.18 10.77 -1.73
C ALA A 493 12.34 10.43 -2.69
N PRO A 494 12.14 10.50 -4.02
CA PRO A 494 12.98 9.86 -5.04
C PRO A 494 14.44 10.34 -5.13
N ARG A 495 14.85 11.35 -4.36
CA ARG A 495 16.25 11.79 -4.27
C ARG A 495 17.20 10.65 -3.86
N ARG A 496 16.72 9.64 -3.12
CA ARG A 496 17.52 8.47 -2.70
C ARG A 496 17.17 7.17 -3.45
N ALA A 497 16.19 7.20 -4.33
CA ALA A 497 15.68 6.01 -5.00
C ALA A 497 16.72 5.36 -5.93
N ALA A 498 17.55 6.14 -6.62
CA ALA A 498 18.57 5.62 -7.53
C ALA A 498 19.61 4.74 -6.79
N SER A 499 20.23 5.27 -5.73
CA SER A 499 21.20 4.52 -4.91
C SER A 499 20.58 3.32 -4.21
N ALA A 500 19.31 3.42 -3.84
CA ALA A 500 18.59 2.33 -3.20
C ALA A 500 18.24 1.21 -4.18
N ARG A 501 17.84 1.53 -5.42
CA ARG A 501 17.69 0.56 -6.52
C ARG A 501 19.01 -0.15 -6.80
N GLU A 502 20.11 0.57 -6.95
CA GLU A 502 21.44 -0.03 -7.08
C GLU A 502 21.76 -0.98 -5.91
N THR A 503 21.38 -0.60 -4.69
CA THR A 503 21.52 -1.45 -3.51
C THR A 503 20.74 -2.75 -3.61
N LEU A 504 19.49 -2.70 -4.09
CA LEU A 504 18.71 -3.91 -4.34
C LEU A 504 19.33 -4.78 -5.43
N VAL A 505 19.87 -4.18 -6.50
CA VAL A 505 20.58 -4.89 -7.57
C VAL A 505 21.77 -5.66 -7.02
N MET A 506 22.61 -5.01 -6.23
CA MET A 506 23.77 -5.70 -5.66
C MET A 506 23.35 -6.82 -4.71
N LEU A 507 22.23 -6.71 -3.99
CA LEU A 507 21.77 -7.73 -3.05
C LEU A 507 21.28 -9.03 -3.72
N GLN A 508 21.08 -9.03 -5.04
CA GLN A 508 20.70 -10.23 -5.78
C GLN A 508 21.86 -11.24 -5.79
N ILE A 509 21.53 -12.51 -5.61
CA ILE A 509 22.49 -13.62 -5.73
C ILE A 509 22.57 -14.01 -7.20
N ASP A 510 23.79 -14.07 -7.73
CA ASP A 510 24.09 -14.46 -9.11
C ASP A 510 23.15 -13.82 -10.15
N PRO A 511 22.97 -12.48 -10.13
CA PRO A 511 22.03 -11.85 -11.03
C PRO A 511 22.53 -11.94 -12.47
N ASP A 512 21.60 -12.15 -13.40
CA ASP A 512 21.86 -11.91 -14.82
C ASP A 512 22.26 -10.43 -14.98
N SER A 513 23.51 -10.17 -15.38
CA SER A 513 24.08 -8.82 -15.41
C SER A 513 23.29 -7.84 -16.27
N GLU A 514 22.58 -8.33 -17.29
CA GLU A 514 21.76 -7.50 -18.17
C GLU A 514 20.39 -7.17 -17.54
N LEU A 515 19.92 -8.00 -16.61
CA LEU A 515 18.57 -7.94 -16.02
C LEU A 515 18.55 -7.50 -14.57
N ALA A 516 19.72 -7.46 -13.92
CA ALA A 516 19.85 -7.17 -12.50
C ALA A 516 19.14 -5.87 -12.10
N SER A 517 19.36 -4.80 -12.88
CA SER A 517 18.72 -3.48 -12.70
C SER A 517 17.19 -3.49 -12.76
N LYS A 518 16.60 -4.50 -13.39
CA LYS A 518 15.15 -4.62 -13.61
C LYS A 518 14.48 -5.54 -12.58
N THR A 519 15.22 -6.51 -12.05
CA THR A 519 14.69 -7.58 -11.20
C THR A 519 14.95 -7.37 -9.70
N GLY A 520 15.68 -6.32 -9.31
CA GLY A 520 16.05 -6.05 -7.92
C GLY A 520 14.86 -5.96 -6.95
N ARG A 521 13.76 -5.30 -7.34
CA ARG A 521 12.54 -5.23 -6.51
C ARG A 521 11.83 -6.57 -6.41
N THR A 522 11.70 -7.31 -7.52
CA THR A 522 11.13 -8.67 -7.52
C THR A 522 11.90 -9.60 -6.59
N SER A 523 13.24 -9.54 -6.64
CA SER A 523 14.10 -10.30 -5.72
C SER A 523 13.87 -9.92 -4.25
N ALA A 524 13.73 -8.62 -3.95
CA ALA A 524 13.44 -8.16 -2.60
C ALA A 524 12.06 -8.64 -2.12
N VAL A 525 11.02 -8.58 -2.97
CA VAL A 525 9.68 -9.09 -2.67
C VAL A 525 9.71 -10.59 -2.38
N ASN A 526 10.33 -11.39 -3.25
CA ASN A 526 10.45 -12.83 -3.07
C ASN A 526 11.21 -13.19 -1.78
N MET A 527 12.24 -12.42 -1.43
CA MET A 527 12.96 -12.58 -0.16
C MET A 527 12.07 -12.31 1.05
N LEU A 528 11.23 -11.26 1.01
CA LEU A 528 10.30 -10.94 2.10
C LEU A 528 9.20 -11.99 2.26
N ILE A 529 8.68 -12.53 1.14
CA ILE A 529 7.73 -13.66 1.14
C ILE A 529 8.38 -14.87 1.82
N PHE A 530 9.57 -15.27 1.35
CA PHE A 530 10.32 -16.39 1.91
C PHE A 530 10.57 -16.21 3.42
N LEU A 531 11.03 -15.03 3.84
CA LEU A 531 11.26 -14.70 5.25
C LEU A 531 10.02 -14.89 6.12
N LEU A 532 8.86 -14.41 5.64
CA LEU A 532 7.60 -14.57 6.37
C LEU A 532 7.12 -16.02 6.37
N GLN A 533 7.26 -16.75 5.27
CA GLN A 533 6.91 -18.18 5.20
C GLN A 533 7.73 -19.01 6.17
N VAL A 534 9.05 -18.78 6.24
CA VAL A 534 9.92 -19.51 7.18
C VAL A 534 9.47 -19.28 8.62
N GLU A 535 9.22 -18.02 9.02
CA GLU A 535 8.74 -17.78 10.39
C GLU A 535 7.31 -18.31 10.61
N CYS A 536 6.41 -18.23 9.63
CA CYS A 536 5.09 -18.86 9.75
C CYS A 536 5.23 -20.37 10.00
N GLY A 537 6.02 -21.07 9.20
CA GLY A 537 6.23 -22.52 9.36
C GLY A 537 6.82 -22.88 10.72
N ARG A 538 7.82 -22.12 11.19
CA ARG A 538 8.40 -22.32 12.54
C ARG A 538 7.42 -22.11 13.67
N TRP A 539 6.50 -21.17 13.54
CA TRP A 539 5.45 -20.94 14.54
C TRP A 539 4.35 -22.00 14.46
N VAL A 540 3.94 -22.41 13.25
CA VAL A 540 2.98 -23.50 13.09
C VAL A 540 3.54 -24.81 13.68
N ASP A 541 4.82 -25.15 13.44
CA ASP A 541 5.49 -26.31 14.04
C ASP A 541 5.39 -26.30 15.57
N SER A 542 5.45 -25.13 16.19
CA SER A 542 5.35 -24.98 17.65
C SER A 542 3.93 -25.13 18.20
N LEU A 543 2.91 -24.97 17.34
CA LEU A 543 1.50 -25.08 17.70
C LEU A 543 0.93 -26.47 17.41
N ASP A 544 1.21 -27.02 16.22
CA ASP A 544 0.79 -28.36 15.80
C ASP A 544 1.72 -28.91 14.70
N ALA A 545 2.39 -30.03 14.98
CA ALA A 545 3.36 -30.64 14.06
C ALA A 545 2.73 -31.19 12.76
N THR A 546 1.45 -31.60 12.77
CA THR A 546 0.78 -32.10 11.57
C THR A 546 0.48 -30.94 10.62
N LEU A 547 -0.01 -29.84 11.17
CA LEU A 547 -0.24 -28.62 10.42
C LEU A 547 1.08 -28.01 9.92
N GLY A 548 2.14 -28.07 10.72
CA GLY A 548 3.48 -27.60 10.36
C GLY A 548 4.04 -28.34 9.15
N ALA A 549 4.03 -29.68 9.19
CA ALA A 549 4.46 -30.51 8.07
C ALA A 549 3.67 -30.20 6.78
N ALA A 550 2.35 -30.04 6.89
CA ALA A 550 1.52 -29.66 5.75
C ALA A 550 1.84 -28.26 5.22
N PHE A 551 2.12 -27.28 6.09
CA PHE A 551 2.48 -25.94 5.65
C PHE A 551 3.81 -25.92 4.90
N TRP A 552 4.83 -26.61 5.40
CA TRP A 552 6.13 -26.75 4.72
C TRP A 552 5.99 -27.38 3.33
N GLU A 553 5.10 -28.36 3.17
CA GLU A 553 4.75 -28.95 1.87
C GLU A 553 4.05 -27.93 0.94
N VAL A 554 3.08 -27.16 1.45
CA VAL A 554 2.38 -26.12 0.67
C VAL A 554 3.33 -25.06 0.14
N VAL A 555 4.24 -24.54 0.98
CA VAL A 555 5.21 -23.51 0.55
C VAL A 555 6.46 -24.10 -0.10
N ARG A 556 6.54 -25.43 -0.21
CA ARG A 556 7.63 -26.16 -0.89
C ARG A 556 9.02 -25.84 -0.32
N LEU A 557 9.10 -25.70 1.01
CA LEU A 557 10.35 -25.42 1.72
C LEU A 557 10.73 -26.58 2.65
N ASP A 558 12.02 -26.90 2.71
CA ASP A 558 12.54 -27.91 3.65
C ASP A 558 12.73 -27.27 5.05
N PRO A 559 12.03 -27.74 6.10
CA PRO A 559 12.14 -27.19 7.44
C PRO A 559 13.54 -27.35 8.05
N THR A 560 14.37 -28.27 7.57
CA THR A 560 15.73 -28.49 8.10
C THR A 560 16.74 -27.46 7.58
N THR A 561 16.54 -26.97 6.36
CA THR A 561 17.44 -26.02 5.68
C THR A 561 16.83 -24.62 5.50
N ALA A 562 15.55 -24.42 5.79
CA ALA A 562 14.85 -23.16 5.62
C ALA A 562 15.59 -21.95 6.22
N ASP A 563 16.12 -22.09 7.45
CA ASP A 563 16.93 -21.05 8.10
C ASP A 563 18.25 -20.78 7.39
N GLN A 564 18.82 -21.80 6.73
CA GLN A 564 20.08 -21.71 5.98
C GLN A 564 19.87 -21.09 4.59
N GLY A 565 18.66 -21.12 4.04
CA GLY A 565 18.33 -20.47 2.75
C GLY A 565 18.63 -18.96 2.73
N LEU A 566 18.66 -18.32 3.90
CA LEU A 566 19.06 -16.91 4.07
C LEU A 566 20.57 -16.69 4.10
N GLU A 567 21.36 -17.72 4.41
CA GLU A 567 22.81 -17.57 4.64
C GLU A 567 23.55 -17.11 3.36
N PRO A 568 23.25 -17.62 2.15
CA PRO A 568 23.83 -17.08 0.92
C PRO A 568 23.54 -15.60 0.74
N ILE A 569 22.30 -15.17 0.98
CA ILE A 569 21.86 -13.77 0.84
C ILE A 569 22.59 -12.89 1.84
N MET A 570 22.62 -13.32 3.10
CA MET A 570 23.29 -12.60 4.17
C MET A 570 24.80 -12.51 3.94
N ARG A 571 25.45 -13.58 3.48
CA ARG A 571 26.87 -13.60 3.16
C ARG A 571 27.20 -12.65 2.01
N HIS A 572 26.38 -12.67 0.96
CA HIS A 572 26.51 -11.77 -0.18
C HIS A 572 26.38 -10.29 0.23
N ALA A 573 25.32 -9.96 0.97
CA ALA A 573 25.10 -8.63 1.53
C ALA A 573 26.27 -8.15 2.41
N TRP A 574 26.87 -9.07 3.18
CA TRP A 574 28.02 -8.76 4.03
C TRP A 574 29.28 -8.45 3.21
N ASN A 575 29.58 -9.26 2.19
CA ASN A 575 30.73 -9.06 1.31
C ASN A 575 30.68 -7.68 0.61
N LEU A 576 29.49 -7.28 0.16
CA LEU A 576 29.24 -5.96 -0.43
C LEU A 576 29.48 -4.82 0.56
N ARG A 577 29.05 -5.00 1.81
CA ARG A 577 29.29 -4.01 2.87
C ARG A 577 30.76 -3.86 3.20
N THR A 578 31.51 -4.96 3.23
CA THR A 578 32.95 -4.92 3.50
C THR A 578 33.73 -4.30 2.35
N ALA A 579 33.31 -4.49 1.10
CA ALA A 579 33.96 -3.89 -0.07
C ALA A 579 33.77 -2.36 -0.19
N ARG A 580 32.78 -1.79 0.52
CA ARG A 580 32.47 -0.35 0.53
C ARG A 580 33.18 0.44 1.63
N ARG A 581 33.91 -0.23 2.52
CA ARG A 581 34.74 0.37 3.55
C ARG A 581 36.19 0.34 3.13
#